data_AF-A0AAU0MUQ4-F1
#
_entry.id   AF-A0AAU0MUQ4-F1
#
_cell.length_a   1.000
_cell.length_b   1.000
_cell.length_c   1.000
_cell.angle_alpha   90.00
_cell.angle_beta   90.00
_cell.angle_gamma   90.00
#
_symmetry.space_group_name_H-M   'P 1'
#
loop_
_entity.id
_entity.type
_entity.pdbx_description
1 polymer ?
#
loop_
_entity_poly.entity_id
_entity_poly.type
_entity_poly.pdbx_seq_one_letter_code
_entity_poly.pdbx_strand_id
1 'polypeptide(L)'
;MFNLRTLRWLAIGIALTLLLAEVWRVSQLEREWLLILEDVVSAGLLLIAAIWITRDGIRQRALFAAAWMLNAALLYVSFHTQWFRNADILSNGLGALGPVDIAVAGLMMACLFGLALTVWLPPEDE
;
A
#
# COMPACT_ATOMS: atom_id res chain seq x y z
N MET A 1 4.35 15.41 15.64
CA MET A 1 4.60 15.91 14.27
C MET A 1 5.04 14.71 13.43
N PHE A 2 4.43 14.49 12.27
CA PHE A 2 4.92 13.49 11.33
C PHE A 2 6.20 14.01 10.69
N ASN A 3 7.21 13.14 10.57
CA ASN A 3 8.46 13.45 9.88
C ASN A 3 8.80 12.33 8.88
N LEU A 4 9.82 12.54 8.06
CA LEU A 4 10.19 11.62 6.99
C LEU A 4 10.57 10.24 7.54
N ARG A 5 11.22 10.22 8.72
CA ARG A 5 11.56 8.99 9.44
C ARG A 5 10.32 8.22 9.88
N THR A 6 9.27 8.88 10.38
CA THR A 6 8.00 8.23 10.73
C THR A 6 7.32 7.63 9.49
N LEU A 7 7.28 8.39 8.38
CA LEU A 7 6.70 7.90 7.12
C LEU A 7 7.45 6.68 6.57
N ARG A 8 8.77 6.68 6.67
CA ARG A 8 9.59 5.52 6.30
C ARG A 8 9.22 4.28 7.12
N TRP A 9 9.10 4.40 8.44
CA TRP A 9 8.70 3.26 9.27
C TRP A 9 7.28 2.78 8.99
N LEU A 10 6.37 3.71 8.71
CA LEU A 10 5.01 3.38 8.26
C LEU A 10 5.04 2.59 6.95
N ALA A 11 5.83 3.04 5.96
CA ALA A 11 6.00 2.37 4.68
C ALA A 11 6.57 0.96 4.84
N ILE A 12 7.59 0.79 5.68
CA ILE A 12 8.15 -0.53 6.01
C ILE A 12 7.08 -1.43 6.63
N GLY A 13 6.31 -0.92 7.60
CA GLY A 13 5.22 -1.66 8.23
C GLY A 13 4.19 -2.14 7.21
N ILE A 14 3.70 -1.22 6.35
CA ILE A 14 2.73 -1.53 5.30
C ILE A 14 3.28 -2.57 4.31
N ALA A 15 4.52 -2.40 3.84
CA ALA A 15 5.16 -3.34 2.94
C ALA A 15 5.27 -4.75 3.55
N LEU A 16 5.68 -4.84 4.81
CA LEU A 16 5.75 -6.12 5.52
C LEU A 16 4.36 -6.73 5.72
N THR A 17 3.34 -5.93 6.04
CA THR A 17 1.95 -6.41 6.14
C THR A 17 1.46 -6.98 4.80
N LEU A 18 1.74 -6.32 3.68
CA LEU A 18 1.39 -6.81 2.34
C LEU A 18 2.10 -8.13 2.02
N LEU A 19 3.40 -8.24 2.30
CA LEU A 19 4.15 -9.48 2.10
C LEU A 19 3.62 -10.62 2.98
N LEU A 20 3.28 -10.35 4.24
CA LEU A 20 2.71 -11.34 5.14
C LEU A 20 1.31 -11.79 4.68
N ALA A 21 0.49 -10.85 4.19
CA ALA A 21 -0.82 -11.16 3.63
C ALA A 21 -0.70 -12.08 2.41
N GLU A 22 0.30 -11.86 1.55
CA GLU A 22 0.53 -12.74 0.41
C GLU A 22 1.09 -14.11 0.80
N VAL A 23 2.01 -14.19 1.76
CA VAL A 23 2.47 -15.49 2.29
C VAL A 23 1.31 -16.31 2.84
N TRP A 24 0.39 -15.66 3.57
CA TRP A 24 -0.80 -16.31 4.08
C TRP A 24 -1.75 -16.77 2.96
N ARG A 25 -2.03 -15.92 1.96
CA ARG A 25 -2.87 -16.29 0.80
C ARG A 25 -2.29 -17.42 -0.04
N VAL A 26 -0.97 -17.42 -0.26
CA VAL A 26 -0.27 -18.50 -0.97
C VAL A 26 -0.45 -19.82 -0.22
N SER A 27 -0.37 -19.81 1.12
CA SER A 27 -0.55 -21.00 1.94
C SER A 27 -1.96 -21.61 1.86
N GLN A 28 -2.95 -20.82 1.43
CA GLN A 28 -4.32 -21.26 1.23
C GLN A 28 -4.61 -21.75 -0.20
N LEU A 29 -3.63 -21.68 -1.12
CA LEU A 29 -3.77 -22.06 -2.54
C LEU A 29 -4.86 -21.28 -3.31
N GLU A 30 -5.30 -20.13 -2.79
CA GLU A 30 -6.50 -19.42 -3.27
C GLU A 30 -6.25 -18.44 -4.42
N ARG A 31 -5.04 -18.36 -4.99
CA ARG A 31 -4.72 -17.25 -5.90
C ARG A 31 -3.81 -17.59 -7.09
N GLU A 32 -4.07 -16.90 -8.19
CA GLU A 32 -3.25 -16.93 -9.40
C GLU A 32 -1.88 -16.30 -9.14
N TRP A 33 -0.82 -16.95 -9.63
CA TRP A 33 0.58 -16.54 -9.46
C TRP A 33 0.86 -15.09 -9.87
N LEU A 34 0.14 -14.58 -10.88
CA LEU A 34 0.34 -13.22 -11.37
C LEU A 34 -0.06 -12.16 -10.34
N LEU A 35 -1.15 -12.39 -9.61
CA LEU A 35 -1.62 -11.48 -8.56
C LEU A 35 -0.69 -11.49 -7.34
N ILE A 36 -0.11 -12.65 -7.02
CA ILE A 36 0.91 -12.78 -5.96
C ILE A 36 2.16 -11.97 -6.35
N LEU A 37 2.59 -12.07 -7.61
CA LEU A 37 3.75 -11.35 -8.11
C LEU A 37 3.53 -9.83 -8.05
N GLU A 38 2.35 -9.35 -8.44
CA GLU A 38 2.00 -7.92 -8.37
C GLU A 38 2.11 -7.38 -6.94
N ASP A 39 1.55 -8.08 -5.95
CA ASP A 39 1.57 -7.65 -4.55
C ASP A 39 2.99 -7.73 -3.93
N VAL A 40 3.79 -8.76 -4.28
CA VAL A 40 5.19 -8.84 -3.85
C VAL A 40 6.04 -7.73 -4.46
N VAL A 41 5.83 -7.42 -5.74
CA VAL A 41 6.54 -6.33 -6.43
C VAL A 41 6.14 -4.99 -5.83
N SER A 42 4.85 -4.75 -5.58
CA SER A 42 4.39 -3.48 -4.99
C SER A 42 4.98 -3.27 -3.59
N ALA A 43 4.91 -4.28 -2.74
CA ALA A 43 5.44 -4.23 -1.38
C ALA A 43 6.96 -4.09 -1.38
N GLY A 44 7.65 -4.81 -2.28
CA GLY A 44 9.09 -4.70 -2.48
C GLY A 44 9.52 -3.30 -2.90
N LEU A 45 8.81 -2.67 -3.84
CA LEU A 45 9.09 -1.30 -4.29
C LEU A 45 8.89 -0.27 -3.17
N LEU A 46 7.84 -0.41 -2.36
CA LEU A 46 7.61 0.46 -1.20
C LEU A 46 8.72 0.30 -0.16
N LEU A 47 9.13 -0.96 0.10
CA LEU A 47 10.20 -1.26 1.05
C LEU A 47 11.55 -0.69 0.58
N ILE A 48 11.89 -0.87 -0.70
CA ILE A 48 13.11 -0.32 -1.29
C ILE A 48 13.10 1.21 -1.21
N ALA A 49 11.99 1.85 -1.58
CA ALA A 49 11.87 3.31 -1.51
C ALA A 49 11.98 3.83 -0.06
N ALA A 50 11.38 3.12 0.89
CA ALA A 50 11.47 3.43 2.32
C ALA A 50 12.89 3.26 2.86
N ILE A 51 13.63 2.24 2.42
CA ILE A 51 15.03 2.06 2.78
C ILE A 51 15.90 3.16 2.15
N TRP A 52 15.60 3.56 0.92
CA TRP A 52 16.41 4.52 0.18
C TRP A 52 16.25 5.96 0.66
N ILE A 53 15.09 6.35 1.20
CA ILE A 53 14.81 7.68 1.75
C ILE A 53 15.50 7.88 3.13
N THR A 54 16.82 7.83 3.12
CA THR A 54 17.68 8.05 4.30
C THR A 54 18.03 9.52 4.51
N ARG A 55 17.87 10.36 3.48
CA ARG A 55 18.10 11.81 3.50
C ARG A 55 16.96 12.51 2.78
N ASP A 56 16.62 13.71 3.24
CA ASP A 56 15.56 14.52 2.64
C ASP A 56 16.06 15.23 1.38
N GLY A 57 15.98 14.52 0.25
CA GLY A 57 16.29 15.08 -1.06
C GLY A 57 15.08 15.00 -1.99
N ILE A 58 14.94 15.98 -2.88
CA ILE A 58 13.81 16.07 -3.83
C ILE A 58 13.64 14.78 -4.64
N ARG A 59 14.75 14.20 -5.11
CA ARG A 59 14.71 12.95 -5.90
C ARG A 59 14.21 11.78 -5.06
N GLN A 60 14.72 11.63 -3.84
CA GLN A 60 14.34 10.57 -2.90
C GLN A 60 12.86 10.69 -2.51
N ARG A 61 12.39 11.91 -2.23
CA ARG A 61 10.97 12.20 -1.98
C ARG A 61 10.08 11.87 -3.16
N ALA A 62 10.47 12.25 -4.38
CA ALA A 62 9.71 11.95 -5.58
C ALA A 62 9.57 10.44 -5.81
N LEU A 63 10.65 9.69 -5.59
CA LEU A 63 10.65 8.23 -5.69
C LEU A 63 9.81 7.58 -4.59
N PHE A 64 9.89 8.09 -3.36
CA PHE A 64 9.08 7.61 -2.25
C PHE A 64 7.59 7.89 -2.45
N ALA A 65 7.24 9.08 -2.94
CA ALA A 65 5.89 9.43 -3.35
C ALA A 65 5.39 8.52 -4.49
N ALA A 66 6.21 8.25 -5.51
CA ALA A 66 5.86 7.34 -6.58
C ALA A 66 5.57 5.92 -6.06
N ALA A 67 6.36 5.43 -5.09
CA ALA A 67 6.14 4.12 -4.49
C ALA A 67 4.82 4.04 -3.69
N TRP A 68 4.48 5.11 -2.95
CA TRP A 68 3.18 5.24 -2.29
C TRP A 68 2.01 5.22 -3.29
N MET A 69 2.13 6.02 -4.35
CA MET A 69 1.11 6.13 -5.39
C MET A 69 0.89 4.81 -6.11
N LEU A 70 1.97 4.10 -6.45
CA LEU A 70 1.90 2.79 -7.10
C LEU A 70 1.17 1.77 -6.22
N ASN A 71 1.50 1.71 -4.92
CA ASN A 71 0.82 0.80 -4.00
C ASN A 71 -0.66 1.15 -3.85
N ALA A 72 -1.00 2.44 -3.71
CA ALA A 72 -2.40 2.86 -3.65
C ALA A 72 -3.17 2.45 -4.93
N ALA A 73 -2.56 2.59 -6.10
CA ALA A 73 -3.17 2.20 -7.37
C ALA A 73 -3.40 0.69 -7.48
N LEU A 74 -2.43 -0.14 -7.09
CA LEU A 74 -2.57 -1.59 -7.13
C LEU A 74 -3.60 -2.10 -6.11
N LEU A 75 -3.61 -1.54 -4.90
CA LEU A 75 -4.64 -1.84 -3.90
C LEU A 75 -6.03 -1.41 -4.36
N TYR A 76 -6.15 -0.28 -5.08
CA TYR A 76 -7.40 0.14 -5.69
C TYR A 76 -7.89 -0.88 -6.73
N VAL A 77 -7.02 -1.34 -7.64
CA VAL A 77 -7.39 -2.36 -8.63
C VAL A 77 -7.86 -3.64 -7.96
N SER A 78 -7.16 -4.08 -6.90
CA SER A 78 -7.52 -5.26 -6.12
C SER A 78 -8.89 -5.10 -5.45
N PHE A 79 -9.10 -4.00 -4.72
CA PHE A 79 -10.36 -3.68 -4.06
C PHE A 79 -11.53 -3.55 -5.07
N HIS A 80 -11.30 -2.84 -6.17
CA HIS A 80 -12.30 -2.63 -7.22
C HIS A 80 -12.67 -3.95 -7.90
N THR A 81 -11.68 -4.79 -8.23
CA THR A 81 -11.95 -6.11 -8.83
C THR A 81 -12.82 -6.97 -7.91
N GLN A 82 -12.57 -6.92 -6.61
CA GLN A 82 -13.37 -7.63 -5.61
C GLN A 82 -14.79 -7.06 -5.49
N TRP A 83 -14.92 -5.73 -5.53
CA TRP A 83 -16.21 -5.03 -5.55
C TRP A 83 -17.13 -5.52 -6.66
N PHE A 84 -16.62 -5.70 -7.88
CA PHE A 84 -17.42 -6.14 -9.02
C PHE A 84 -17.62 -7.66 -9.10
N ARG A 85 -16.75 -8.46 -8.47
CA ARG A 85 -16.90 -9.92 -8.42
C ARG A 85 -17.92 -10.39 -7.38
N ASN A 86 -18.17 -9.59 -6.34
CA ASN A 86 -18.98 -10.01 -5.22
C ASN A 86 -20.40 -9.42 -5.30
N ALA A 87 -21.38 -10.25 -5.66
CA ALA A 87 -22.77 -9.82 -5.85
C ALA A 87 -23.40 -9.21 -4.57
N ASP A 88 -22.97 -9.68 -3.39
CA ASP A 88 -23.42 -9.14 -2.10
C ASP A 88 -22.91 -7.71 -1.85
N ILE A 89 -21.68 -7.39 -2.27
CA ILE A 89 -21.12 -6.03 -2.18
C ILE A 89 -21.86 -5.10 -3.16
N LEU A 90 -22.16 -5.58 -4.36
CA LEU A 90 -22.93 -4.83 -5.37
C LEU A 90 -24.34 -4.48 -4.90
N SER A 91 -24.99 -5.38 -4.15
CA SER A 91 -26.37 -5.22 -3.69
C SER A 91 -26.50 -4.49 -2.35
N ASN A 92 -25.57 -4.72 -1.42
CA ASN A 92 -25.63 -4.18 -0.06
C ASN A 92 -24.58 -3.08 0.20
N GLY A 93 -23.75 -2.76 -0.79
CA GLY A 93 -22.71 -1.73 -0.72
C GLY A 93 -21.66 -2.02 0.35
N LEU A 94 -21.20 -0.95 1.02
CA LEU A 94 -20.15 -1.02 2.03
C LEU A 94 -20.49 -1.93 3.22
N GLY A 95 -21.78 -2.19 3.49
CA GLY A 95 -22.23 -3.03 4.59
C GLY A 95 -21.94 -4.52 4.42
N ALA A 96 -21.64 -4.96 3.19
CA ALA A 96 -21.28 -6.34 2.87
C ALA A 96 -19.77 -6.55 2.68
N LEU A 97 -18.94 -5.56 2.99
CA LEU A 97 -17.48 -5.71 2.92
C LEU A 97 -16.99 -6.70 3.97
N GLY A 98 -16.22 -7.69 3.50
CA GLY A 98 -15.53 -8.61 4.39
C GLY A 98 -14.35 -7.94 5.10
N PRO A 99 -13.82 -8.56 6.17
CA PRO A 99 -12.66 -8.03 6.90
C PRO A 99 -11.43 -7.77 6.01
N VAL A 100 -11.22 -8.61 4.98
CA VAL A 100 -10.13 -8.48 4.03
C VAL A 100 -10.31 -7.25 3.14
N ASP A 101 -11.53 -7.00 2.64
CA ASP A 101 -11.83 -5.83 1.80
C ASP A 101 -11.60 -4.53 2.57
N ILE A 102 -12.02 -4.52 3.84
CA ILE A 102 -11.79 -3.40 4.76
C ILE A 102 -10.29 -3.18 5.00
N ALA A 103 -9.52 -4.26 5.21
CA ALA A 103 -8.07 -4.16 5.39
C ALA A 103 -7.37 -3.61 4.14
N VAL A 104 -7.72 -4.09 2.94
CA VAL A 104 -7.18 -3.60 1.67
C VAL A 104 -7.51 -2.12 1.47
N ALA A 105 -8.77 -1.72 1.70
CA ALA A 105 -9.17 -0.31 1.63
C ALA A 105 -8.42 0.56 2.66
N GLY A 106 -8.21 0.05 3.87
CA GLY A 106 -7.44 0.73 4.91
C GLY A 106 -5.97 0.93 4.52
N LEU A 107 -5.33 -0.10 3.96
CA LEU A 107 -3.95 -0.01 3.46
C LEU A 107 -3.83 0.95 2.27
N MET A 108 -4.82 0.96 1.38
CA MET A 108 -4.89 1.91 0.27
C MET A 108 -4.96 3.35 0.79
N MET A 109 -5.84 3.62 1.76
CA MET A 109 -5.96 4.94 2.38
C MET A 109 -4.68 5.34 3.13
N ALA A 110 -4.02 4.40 3.80
CA ALA A 110 -2.73 4.65 4.44
C ALA A 110 -1.65 5.02 3.41
N CYS A 111 -1.66 4.40 2.23
CA CYS A 111 -0.75 4.76 1.14
C CYS A 111 -1.02 6.16 0.58
N LEU A 112 -2.29 6.52 0.39
CA LEU A 112 -2.68 7.88 -0.04
C LEU A 112 -2.31 8.93 1.01
N PHE A 113 -2.45 8.61 2.29
CA PHE A 113 -2.04 9.49 3.38
C PHE A 113 -0.51 9.65 3.43
N GLY A 114 0.23 8.54 3.28
CA GLY A 114 1.69 8.56 3.18
C GLY A 114 2.19 9.38 1.99
N LEU A 115 1.54 9.25 0.83
CA LEU A 115 1.78 10.08 -0.35
C LEU A 115 1.56 11.56 -0.05
N ALA A 116 0.39 11.93 0.48
CA ALA A 116 0.04 13.31 0.78
C ALA A 116 1.05 13.95 1.75
N LEU A 117 1.40 13.23 2.83
CA LEU A 117 2.41 13.69 3.78
C LEU A 117 3.82 13.78 3.17
N THR A 118 4.21 12.85 2.29
CA THR A 118 5.51 12.91 1.61
C THR A 118 5.62 14.17 0.74
N VAL A 119 4.52 14.60 0.14
CA VAL A 119 4.48 15.82 -0.69
C VAL A 119 4.39 17.09 0.16
N TRP A 120 3.56 17.10 1.21
CA TRP A 120 3.24 18.31 1.97
C TRP A 120 4.13 18.61 3.17
N LEU A 121 4.83 17.61 3.72
CA LEU A 121 5.77 17.89 4.80
C LEU A 121 6.88 18.81 4.27
N PRO A 122 7.34 19.80 5.06
CA PRO A 122 8.53 20.56 4.70
C PRO A 122 9.76 19.63 4.68
N PRO A 123 10.81 20.00 3.95
CA PRO A 123 12.09 19.31 4.04
C PRO A 123 12.57 19.31 5.51
N GLU A 124 13.14 18.20 5.98
CA GLU A 124 13.89 18.19 7.23
C GLU A 124 15.16 19.03 7.01
N ASP A 125 15.28 20.15 7.73
CA ASP A 125 16.50 20.95 7.79
C ASP A 125 17.62 20.05 8.36
N GLU A 126 18.74 19.91 7.64
CA GLU A 126 19.90 19.08 8.04
C GLU A 126 20.55 19.53 9.35
#